data_AF-A0AAV2WZF2-F1
#
_entry.id   AF-A0AAV2WZF2-F1
#
_cell.length_a   1.000
_cell.length_b   1.000
_cell.length_c   1.000
_cell.angle_alpha   90.00
_cell.angle_beta   90.00
_cell.angle_gamma   90.00
#
_symmetry.space_group_name_H-M   'P 1'
#
loop_
_entity.id
_entity.type
_entity.pdbx_description
1 polymer ?
#
loop_
_entity_poly.entity_id
_entity_poly.type
_entity_poly.pdbx_seq_one_letter_code
_entity_poly.pdbx_strand_id
1 'polypeptide(L)'
;MNSSTLISVMIRQQISGDGMQEHIDYQIEKYQFRARNESPRLMRQWEDVMRECRDTGAGARERLRIALLNVDYVTSFELPFRLLLTRTPQMIDSVRREWQLSQKKVVFNERQRGCVYSLQNDLSGVPDSFSYSLATRIRRVDSYGMTTRCFTDIAGQVKAPTARLKLALESGLIVTALDGLFWLGIQRIAADVQRLRQSGMTIITRDVEVSDSLTGTTRVVSGYSL
;
A
#
# COMPACT_ATOMS: atom_id res chain seq x y z
N MET A 1 23.55 -20.37 -8.17
CA MET A 1 23.07 -19.36 -9.14
C MET A 1 23.06 -18.01 -8.45
N ASN A 2 23.81 -17.03 -8.96
CA ASN A 2 23.93 -15.71 -8.33
C ASN A 2 22.72 -14.84 -8.68
N SER A 3 22.29 -13.94 -7.79
CA SER A 3 21.10 -13.08 -8.00
C SER A 3 21.16 -12.29 -9.31
N SER A 4 22.34 -11.85 -9.75
CA SER A 4 22.52 -11.16 -11.03
C SER A 4 22.19 -12.04 -12.26
N THR A 5 22.41 -13.35 -12.16
CA THR A 5 22.13 -14.30 -13.26
C THR A 5 20.63 -14.58 -13.36
N LEU A 6 19.93 -14.66 -12.23
CA LEU A 6 18.46 -14.81 -12.21
C LEU A 6 17.76 -13.56 -12.78
N ILE A 7 18.22 -12.37 -12.39
CA ILE A 7 17.71 -11.09 -12.93
C ILE A 7 17.92 -11.03 -14.44
N SER A 8 19.11 -11.41 -14.93
CA SER A 8 19.42 -11.39 -16.36
C SER A 8 18.60 -12.39 -17.20
N VAL A 9 18.25 -13.56 -16.62
CA VAL A 9 17.40 -14.56 -17.30
C VAL A 9 15.95 -14.11 -17.40
N MET A 10 15.41 -13.47 -16.35
CA MET A 10 14.04 -12.93 -16.38
C MET A 10 13.90 -11.77 -17.38
N ILE A 11 14.92 -10.91 -17.50
CA ILE A 11 14.97 -9.81 -18.49
C ILE A 11 14.86 -10.32 -19.93
N ARG A 12 15.43 -11.48 -20.26
CA ARG A 12 15.36 -12.03 -21.63
C ARG A 12 13.98 -12.59 -21.99
N GLN A 13 13.16 -12.97 -21.02
CA GLN A 13 11.81 -13.50 -21.28
C GLN A 13 10.76 -12.38 -21.42
N GLN A 14 11.03 -11.17 -20.93
CA GLN A 14 10.12 -10.01 -21.03
C GLN A 14 9.94 -9.46 -22.46
N ILE A 15 10.83 -9.78 -23.41
CA ILE A 15 10.82 -9.18 -24.76
C ILE A 15 9.89 -9.93 -25.74
N SER A 16 9.30 -11.07 -25.36
CA SER A 16 8.63 -11.97 -26.33
C SER A 16 7.12 -12.15 -26.16
N GLY A 17 6.43 -11.43 -25.27
CA GLY A 17 5.01 -11.64 -24.99
C GLY A 17 4.11 -10.48 -25.37
N ASP A 18 3.67 -10.41 -26.63
CA ASP A 18 2.60 -9.50 -27.05
C ASP A 18 1.24 -10.12 -26.63
N GLY A 19 0.48 -9.43 -25.77
CA GLY A 19 -0.93 -9.74 -25.48
C GLY A 19 -1.29 -10.33 -24.10
N MET A 20 -0.35 -10.57 -23.18
CA MET A 20 -0.71 -11.04 -21.83
C MET A 20 -0.90 -9.83 -20.89
N GLN A 21 -2.13 -9.64 -20.40
CA GLN A 21 -2.42 -8.63 -19.38
C GLN A 21 -1.52 -8.89 -18.16
N GLU A 22 -0.65 -7.94 -17.82
CA GLU A 22 0.29 -8.11 -16.71
C GLU A 22 -0.51 -8.21 -15.39
N HIS A 23 -0.31 -9.34 -14.71
CA HIS A 23 -0.96 -9.67 -13.45
C HIS A 23 0.09 -9.80 -12.35
N ILE A 24 -0.19 -9.19 -11.19
CA ILE A 24 0.64 -9.31 -9.99
C ILE A 24 -0.23 -9.79 -8.83
N ASP A 25 0.17 -10.91 -8.23
CA ASP A 25 -0.48 -11.48 -7.06
C ASP A 25 0.32 -11.23 -5.78
N TYR A 26 -0.35 -10.69 -4.76
CA TYR A 26 0.17 -10.45 -3.41
C TYR A 26 -0.43 -11.48 -2.44
N GLN A 27 0.31 -12.56 -2.22
CA GLN A 27 -0.08 -13.64 -1.32
C GLN A 27 0.46 -13.35 0.07
N ILE A 28 -0.45 -13.11 1.01
CA ILE A 28 -0.12 -12.65 2.35
C ILE A 28 -0.19 -13.84 3.30
N GLU A 29 0.98 -14.30 3.73
CA GLU A 29 1.13 -15.43 4.66
C GLU A 29 1.04 -14.98 6.12
N LYS A 30 1.52 -13.77 6.42
CA LYS A 30 1.43 -13.14 7.73
C LYS A 30 1.17 -11.65 7.56
N TYR A 31 0.21 -11.11 8.27
CA TYR A 31 -0.06 -9.68 8.32
C TYR A 31 -0.47 -9.24 9.71
N GLN A 32 0.41 -8.49 10.38
CA GLN A 32 0.15 -7.93 11.71
C GLN A 32 0.47 -6.45 11.68
N PHE A 33 -0.57 -5.64 11.48
CA PHE A 33 -0.52 -4.19 11.60
C PHE A 33 -1.36 -3.76 12.80
N ARG A 34 -0.79 -3.01 13.73
CA ARG A 34 -1.50 -2.51 14.91
C ARG A 34 -0.84 -1.27 15.50
N ALA A 35 -1.64 -0.44 16.17
CA ALA A 35 -1.10 0.56 17.09
C ALA A 35 -0.63 -0.12 18.38
N ARG A 36 0.44 0.37 19.01
CA ARG A 36 1.00 -0.20 20.26
C ARG A 36 0.02 -0.17 21.43
N ASN A 37 -0.79 0.89 21.50
CA ASN A 37 -1.77 1.11 22.56
C ASN A 37 -3.20 0.92 22.05
N GLU A 38 -3.39 0.03 21.07
CA GLU A 38 -4.71 -0.24 20.52
C GLU A 38 -5.63 -0.91 21.55
N SER A 39 -6.82 -0.36 21.74
CA SER A 39 -7.79 -0.91 22.68
C SER A 39 -8.38 -2.23 22.15
N PRO A 40 -8.79 -3.17 23.03
CA PRO A 40 -9.48 -4.39 22.61
C PRO A 40 -10.74 -4.13 21.77
N ARG A 41 -11.42 -3.00 22.01
CA ARG A 41 -12.57 -2.57 21.21
C ARG A 41 -12.17 -2.22 19.78
N LEU A 42 -11.14 -1.38 19.61
CA LEU A 42 -10.64 -1.00 18.28
C LEU A 42 -10.13 -2.22 17.50
N MET A 43 -9.46 -3.16 18.18
CA MET A 43 -9.03 -4.41 17.53
C MET A 43 -10.22 -5.17 16.93
N ARG A 44 -11.30 -5.36 17.69
CA ARG A 44 -12.52 -6.04 17.21
C ARG A 44 -13.19 -5.27 16.07
N GLN A 45 -13.32 -3.94 16.19
CA GLN A 45 -13.90 -3.11 15.13
C GLN A 45 -13.14 -3.29 13.81
N TRP A 46 -11.80 -3.33 13.86
CA TRP A 46 -10.99 -3.57 12.67
C TRP A 46 -11.11 -4.98 12.11
N GLU A 47 -11.24 -6.00 12.96
CA GLU A 47 -11.52 -7.37 12.53
C GLU A 47 -12.86 -7.46 11.80
N ASP A 48 -13.89 -6.80 12.32
CA ASP A 48 -15.23 -6.78 11.73
C ASP A 48 -15.24 -6.01 10.39
N VAL A 49 -14.57 -4.85 10.32
CA VAL A 49 -14.38 -4.12 9.06
C VAL A 49 -13.71 -5.00 8.00
N MET A 50 -12.63 -5.69 8.35
CA MET A 50 -11.91 -6.54 7.39
C MET A 50 -12.74 -7.74 6.94
N ARG A 51 -13.58 -8.29 7.82
CA ARG A 51 -14.52 -9.34 7.49
C ARG A 51 -15.57 -8.84 6.51
N GLU A 52 -16.26 -7.75 6.83
CA GLU A 52 -17.28 -7.14 5.97
C GLU A 52 -16.72 -6.74 4.60
N CYS A 53 -15.51 -6.17 4.57
CA CYS A 53 -14.84 -5.83 3.31
C CYS A 53 -14.62 -7.05 2.40
N ARG A 54 -14.29 -8.21 2.98
CA ARG A 54 -14.09 -9.45 2.22
C ARG A 54 -15.41 -10.06 1.79
N ASP A 55 -16.38 -10.14 2.68
CA ASP A 55 -17.68 -10.75 2.43
C ASP A 55 -18.44 -10.02 1.30
N THR A 56 -18.23 -8.71 1.19
CA THR A 56 -18.86 -7.85 0.17
C THR A 56 -18.00 -7.64 -1.08
N GLY A 57 -16.75 -8.14 -1.12
CA GLY A 57 -15.81 -7.83 -2.20
C GLY A 57 -15.54 -6.33 -2.36
N ALA A 58 -15.50 -5.60 -1.25
CA ALA A 58 -15.51 -4.14 -1.22
C ALA A 58 -14.34 -3.52 -2.02
N GLY A 59 -14.69 -2.65 -2.98
CA GLY A 59 -13.73 -1.79 -3.66
C GLY A 59 -13.06 -0.80 -2.69
N ALA A 60 -11.99 -0.13 -3.14
CA ALA A 60 -11.20 0.73 -2.26
C ALA A 60 -12.01 1.87 -1.59
N ARG A 61 -12.96 2.48 -2.31
CA ARG A 61 -13.84 3.50 -1.75
C ARG A 61 -14.80 2.92 -0.70
N GLU A 62 -15.35 1.75 -0.97
CA GLU A 62 -16.30 1.08 -0.06
C GLU A 62 -15.61 0.61 1.22
N ARG A 63 -14.39 0.06 1.11
CA ARG A 63 -13.57 -0.28 2.30
C ARG A 63 -13.37 0.91 3.23
N LEU A 64 -13.14 2.12 2.70
CA LEU A 64 -13.04 3.33 3.52
C LEU A 64 -14.38 3.67 4.19
N ARG A 65 -15.50 3.52 3.48
CA ARG A 65 -16.84 3.78 4.01
C ARG A 65 -17.19 2.82 5.14
N ILE A 66 -16.99 1.52 4.94
CA ILE A 66 -17.16 0.48 5.95
C ILE A 66 -16.33 0.81 7.19
N ALA A 67 -15.06 1.19 7.04
CA ALA A 67 -14.21 1.54 8.17
C ALA A 67 -14.70 2.77 8.94
N LEU A 68 -15.13 3.82 8.24
CA LEU A 68 -15.63 5.04 8.88
C LEU A 68 -16.97 4.83 9.62
N LEU A 69 -17.79 3.88 9.17
CA LEU A 69 -19.06 3.52 9.81
C LEU A 69 -18.88 2.65 11.05
N ASN A 70 -17.84 1.80 11.07
CA ASN A 70 -17.71 0.74 12.07
C ASN A 70 -16.58 0.96 13.10
N VAL A 71 -15.60 1.83 12.82
CA VAL A 71 -14.49 2.13 13.74
C VAL A 71 -14.71 3.48 14.40
N ASP A 72 -14.40 3.57 15.69
CA ASP A 72 -14.54 4.82 16.45
C ASP A 72 -13.79 5.98 15.79
N TYR A 73 -12.63 5.70 15.19
CA TYR A 73 -11.88 6.60 14.34
C TYR A 73 -10.89 5.84 13.45
N VAL A 74 -10.44 6.46 12.36
CA VAL A 74 -9.38 5.94 11.49
C VAL A 74 -8.25 6.96 11.35
N THR A 75 -7.01 6.50 11.20
CA THR A 75 -5.87 7.39 10.96
C THR A 75 -5.42 7.39 9.50
N SER A 76 -4.96 8.53 9.01
CA SER A 76 -4.38 8.64 7.66
C SER A 76 -3.19 7.70 7.44
N PHE A 77 -2.53 7.28 8.52
CA PHE A 77 -1.38 6.37 8.46
C PHE A 77 -1.80 4.91 8.34
N GLU A 78 -2.85 4.47 9.04
CA GLU A 78 -3.24 3.06 9.03
C GLU A 78 -4.05 2.65 7.81
N LEU A 79 -4.78 3.57 7.19
CA LEU A 79 -5.65 3.27 6.03
C LEU A 79 -4.90 2.58 4.87
N PRO A 80 -3.68 3.00 4.48
CA PRO A 80 -2.87 2.27 3.51
C PRO A 80 -2.52 0.84 3.94
N PHE A 81 -2.33 0.56 5.23
CA PHE A 81 -1.91 -0.76 5.70
C PHE A 81 -3.08 -1.69 6.00
N ARG A 82 -4.10 -1.20 6.72
CA ARG A 82 -5.28 -2.01 7.06
C ARG A 82 -6.12 -2.34 5.84
N LEU A 83 -6.30 -1.37 4.94
CA LEU A 83 -7.28 -1.45 3.85
C LEU A 83 -6.66 -1.35 2.45
N LEU A 84 -5.33 -1.30 2.34
CA LEU A 84 -4.61 -1.16 1.07
C LEU A 84 -5.03 0.08 0.26
N LEU A 85 -5.35 1.18 0.96
CA LEU A 85 -5.77 2.44 0.35
C LEU A 85 -4.58 3.31 -0.05
N THR A 86 -4.04 3.07 -1.23
CA THR A 86 -2.85 3.76 -1.77
C THR A 86 -3.09 5.21 -2.20
N ARG A 87 -4.36 5.66 -2.22
CA ARG A 87 -4.80 7.03 -2.53
C ARG A 87 -5.65 7.63 -1.41
N THR A 88 -5.25 7.39 -0.17
CA THR A 88 -6.00 7.79 1.04
C THR A 88 -6.43 9.27 1.04
N PRO A 89 -5.57 10.27 0.76
CA PRO A 89 -5.98 11.68 0.77
C PRO A 89 -7.15 11.96 -0.19
N GLN A 90 -7.04 11.48 -1.44
CA GLN A 90 -8.08 11.67 -2.45
C GLN A 90 -9.39 10.98 -2.07
N MET A 91 -9.30 9.82 -1.42
CA MET A 91 -10.47 9.08 -0.96
C MET A 91 -11.18 9.80 0.19
N ILE A 92 -10.43 10.32 1.17
CA ILE A 92 -10.98 11.12 2.26
C ILE A 92 -11.68 12.37 1.71
N ASP A 93 -11.05 13.06 0.76
CA ASP A 93 -11.66 14.24 0.11
C ASP A 93 -12.97 13.88 -0.60
N SER A 94 -13.07 12.69 -1.21
CA SER A 94 -14.32 12.25 -1.82
C SER A 94 -15.42 11.99 -0.79
N VAL A 95 -15.09 11.38 0.35
CA VAL A 95 -16.07 11.06 1.40
C VAL A 95 -16.57 12.31 2.13
N ARG A 96 -15.71 13.30 2.31
CA ARG A 96 -16.06 14.61 2.92
C ARG A 96 -17.14 15.38 2.17
N ARG A 97 -17.34 15.10 0.89
CA ARG A 97 -18.41 15.73 0.10
C ARG A 97 -19.78 15.15 0.43
N GLU A 98 -19.81 13.97 1.04
CA GLU A 98 -21.04 13.22 1.33
C GLU A 98 -21.34 13.16 2.82
N TRP A 99 -20.30 13.11 3.66
CA TRP A 99 -20.43 12.95 5.11
C TRP A 99 -19.76 14.08 5.87
N GLN A 100 -20.37 14.44 7.00
CA GLN A 100 -19.76 15.34 7.98
C GLN A 100 -18.64 14.61 8.71
N LEU A 101 -17.43 14.69 8.17
CA LEU A 101 -16.25 14.00 8.69
C LEU A 101 -15.43 14.94 9.58
N SER A 102 -15.38 14.64 10.87
CA SER A 102 -14.50 15.33 11.81
C SER A 102 -13.04 14.97 11.58
N GLN A 103 -12.14 15.88 11.91
CA GLN A 103 -10.70 15.71 11.74
C GLN A 103 -9.92 16.26 12.91
N LYS A 104 -8.90 15.52 13.33
CA LYS A 104 -7.91 15.95 14.32
C LYS A 104 -6.49 15.74 13.79
N LYS A 105 -5.60 16.72 13.95
CA LYS A 105 -4.17 16.59 13.58
C LYS A 105 -3.46 15.76 14.65
N VAL A 106 -2.63 14.81 14.22
CA VAL A 106 -1.93 13.88 15.11
C VAL A 106 -0.51 13.57 14.62
N VAL A 107 0.30 12.96 15.48
CA VAL A 107 1.67 12.52 15.18
C VAL A 107 1.79 11.00 15.20
N PHE A 108 2.40 10.42 14.18
CA PHE A 108 2.66 9.00 14.02
C PHE A 108 4.15 8.71 14.18
N ASN A 109 4.49 7.69 14.96
CA ASN A 109 5.86 7.21 15.15
C ASN A 109 6.83 8.37 15.48
N GLU A 110 6.38 9.28 16.36
CA GLU A 110 7.11 10.44 16.89
C GLU A 110 7.49 11.53 15.86
N ARG A 111 7.29 11.30 14.55
CA ARG A 111 7.85 12.18 13.51
C ARG A 111 6.88 12.52 12.39
N GLN A 112 6.01 11.60 11.99
CA GLN A 112 5.16 11.78 10.82
C GLN A 112 3.86 12.47 11.21
N ARG A 113 3.55 13.61 10.61
CA ARG A 113 2.28 14.31 10.83
C ARG A 113 1.19 13.71 9.94
N GLY A 114 -0.01 13.64 10.48
CA GLY A 114 -1.21 13.39 9.68
C GLY A 114 -2.46 13.60 10.50
N CYS A 115 -3.49 12.79 10.23
CA CYS A 115 -4.83 13.09 10.69
C CYS A 115 -5.55 11.85 11.21
N VAL A 116 -6.41 12.07 12.20
CA VAL A 116 -7.52 11.18 12.54
C VAL A 116 -8.77 11.68 11.82
N TYR A 117 -9.61 10.75 11.38
CA TYR A 117 -10.92 10.98 10.82
C TYR A 117 -11.96 10.15 11.58
N SER A 118 -13.14 10.72 11.82
CA SER A 118 -14.27 10.00 12.40
C SER A 118 -15.58 10.68 12.00
N LEU A 119 -16.66 9.90 11.99
CA LEU A 119 -18.02 10.43 11.90
C LEU A 119 -18.52 11.01 13.24
N GLN A 120 -17.78 10.80 14.34
CA GLN A 120 -18.07 11.42 15.62
C GLN A 120 -17.68 12.91 15.60
N ASN A 121 -18.52 13.76 16.19
CA ASN A 121 -18.25 15.21 16.27
C ASN A 121 -17.18 15.53 17.33
N ASP A 122 -17.16 14.79 18.43
CA ASP A 122 -16.17 14.98 19.50
C ASP A 122 -14.97 14.04 19.31
N LEU A 123 -13.78 14.63 19.22
CA LEU A 123 -12.49 13.92 19.10
C LEU A 123 -11.60 14.13 20.33
N SER A 124 -12.16 14.65 21.43
CA SER A 124 -11.43 14.92 22.68
C SER A 124 -10.80 13.65 23.26
N GLY A 125 -11.50 12.51 23.20
CA GLY A 125 -11.03 11.21 23.67
C GLY A 125 -10.04 10.49 22.74
N VAL A 126 -9.75 11.05 21.55
CA VAL A 126 -8.83 10.44 20.59
C VAL A 126 -7.39 10.83 20.92
N PRO A 127 -6.41 9.89 20.93
CA PRO A 127 -5.00 10.21 21.17
C PRO A 127 -4.42 11.24 20.19
N ASP A 128 -3.50 12.08 20.68
CA ASP A 128 -2.73 13.02 19.83
C ASP A 128 -1.56 12.38 19.10
N SER A 129 -1.14 11.19 19.56
CA SER A 129 -0.03 10.45 18.99
C SER A 129 -0.30 8.95 18.94
N PHE A 130 0.27 8.31 17.92
CA PHE A 130 0.18 6.87 17.72
C PHE A 130 1.53 6.29 17.35
N SER A 131 1.82 5.10 17.87
CA SER A 131 2.98 4.30 17.46
C SER A 131 2.49 3.03 16.82
N TYR A 132 2.87 2.79 15.57
CA TYR A 132 2.45 1.63 14.80
C TYR A 132 3.60 0.64 14.62
N SER A 133 3.25 -0.63 14.51
CA SER A 133 4.16 -1.69 14.08
C SER A 133 3.53 -2.50 12.96
N LEU A 134 4.35 -2.88 11.99
CA LEU A 134 3.98 -3.77 10.89
C LEU A 134 4.92 -4.97 10.90
N ALA A 135 4.36 -6.18 10.98
CA ALA A 135 5.08 -7.42 10.77
C ALA A 135 4.36 -8.21 9.67
N THR A 136 5.04 -8.44 8.55
CA THR A 136 4.44 -9.08 7.38
C THR A 136 5.32 -10.16 6.81
N ARG A 137 4.67 -11.11 6.13
CA ARG A 137 5.29 -12.04 5.19
C ARG A 137 4.37 -12.10 3.98
N ILE A 138 4.87 -11.57 2.87
CA ILE A 138 4.10 -11.40 1.63
C ILE A 138 4.95 -12.00 0.52
N ARG A 139 4.35 -12.88 -0.28
CA ARG A 139 4.88 -13.30 -1.56
C ARG A 139 4.26 -12.43 -2.65
N ARG A 140 5.12 -11.87 -3.49
CA ARG A 140 4.80 -11.20 -4.74
C ARG A 140 5.14 -12.12 -5.89
N VAL A 141 4.14 -12.38 -6.73
CA VAL A 141 4.24 -13.18 -7.96
C VAL A 141 3.79 -12.29 -9.10
N ASP A 142 4.55 -12.25 -10.18
CA ASP A 142 4.07 -11.68 -11.44
C ASP A 142 4.06 -12.75 -12.54
N SER A 143 3.75 -12.33 -13.76
CA SER A 143 3.72 -13.18 -14.95
C SER A 143 5.02 -13.97 -15.22
N TYR A 144 6.15 -13.54 -14.66
CA TYR A 144 7.47 -14.19 -14.82
C TYR A 144 7.88 -15.01 -13.59
N GLY A 145 7.10 -14.96 -12.52
CA GLY A 145 7.24 -15.78 -11.33
C GLY A 145 7.47 -15.00 -10.04
N MET A 146 8.19 -15.63 -9.11
CA MET A 146 8.39 -15.11 -7.76
C MET A 146 9.37 -13.92 -7.76
N THR A 147 8.87 -12.72 -7.50
CA THR A 147 9.66 -11.47 -7.50
C THR A 147 9.88 -10.86 -6.11
N THR A 148 9.35 -11.51 -5.07
CA THR A 148 9.50 -11.09 -3.66
C THR A 148 10.95 -10.78 -3.28
N ARG A 149 11.87 -11.66 -3.68
CA ARG A 149 13.29 -11.56 -3.32
C ARG A 149 13.95 -10.30 -3.87
N CYS A 150 13.55 -9.88 -5.08
CA CYS A 150 14.08 -8.67 -5.69
C CYS A 150 13.80 -7.45 -4.81
N PHE A 151 12.56 -7.32 -4.31
CA PHE A 151 12.18 -6.21 -3.44
C PHE A 151 12.81 -6.28 -2.05
N THR A 152 12.92 -7.48 -1.46
CA THR A 152 13.60 -7.63 -0.16
C THR A 152 15.09 -7.30 -0.25
N ASP A 153 15.76 -7.73 -1.32
CA ASP A 153 17.18 -7.47 -1.54
C ASP A 153 17.43 -5.96 -1.75
N ILE A 154 16.57 -5.27 -2.52
CA ILE A 154 16.62 -3.81 -2.70
C ILE A 154 16.42 -3.06 -1.37
N ALA A 155 15.43 -3.47 -0.57
CA ALA A 155 15.15 -2.84 0.71
C ALA A 155 16.31 -2.96 1.71
N GLY A 156 17.08 -4.05 1.64
CA GLY A 156 18.29 -4.29 2.42
C GLY A 156 19.53 -3.53 1.92
N GLN A 157 19.65 -3.31 0.61
CA GLN A 157 20.80 -2.62 0.01
C GLN A 157 20.75 -1.10 0.18
N VAL A 158 19.57 -0.50 0.06
CA VAL A 158 19.40 0.95 0.02
C VAL A 158 18.50 1.39 1.16
N LYS A 159 18.87 2.45 1.90
CA LYS A 159 18.06 2.97 3.01
C LYS A 159 16.95 3.92 2.58
N ALA A 160 17.23 4.84 1.64
CA ALA A 160 16.31 5.91 1.28
C ALA A 160 15.15 5.39 0.39
N PRO A 161 13.88 5.69 0.72
CA PRO A 161 12.73 5.17 -0.04
C PRO A 161 12.76 5.48 -1.54
N THR A 162 13.00 6.73 -1.92
CA THR A 162 13.05 7.13 -3.34
C THR A 162 14.19 6.46 -4.10
N ALA A 163 15.33 6.18 -3.43
CA ALA A 163 16.45 5.46 -4.03
C ALA A 163 16.15 3.96 -4.21
N ARG A 164 15.37 3.35 -3.30
CA ARG A 164 14.85 1.98 -3.49
C ARG A 164 13.93 1.89 -4.70
N LEU A 165 13.02 2.87 -4.86
CA LEU A 165 12.15 2.94 -6.04
C LEU A 165 12.96 3.06 -7.33
N LYS A 166 13.94 3.97 -7.36
CA LYS A 166 14.83 4.13 -8.51
C LYS A 166 15.52 2.81 -8.87
N LEU A 167 16.14 2.16 -7.88
CA LEU A 167 16.84 0.89 -8.09
C LEU A 167 15.90 -0.23 -8.58
N ALA A 168 14.66 -0.30 -8.08
CA ALA A 168 13.68 -1.26 -8.54
C ALA A 168 13.34 -1.09 -10.03
N LEU A 169 13.10 0.16 -10.44
CA LEU A 169 12.81 0.51 -11.82
C LEU A 169 14.02 0.25 -12.75
N GLU A 170 15.22 0.63 -12.33
CA GLU A 170 16.47 0.37 -13.06
C GLU A 170 16.79 -1.13 -13.18
N SER A 171 16.28 -1.94 -12.25
CA SER A 171 16.40 -3.40 -12.29
C SER A 171 15.36 -4.07 -13.20
N GLY A 172 14.56 -3.29 -13.94
CA GLY A 172 13.54 -3.79 -14.85
C GLY A 172 12.25 -4.27 -14.16
N LEU A 173 12.09 -3.99 -12.86
CA LEU A 173 10.88 -4.37 -12.13
C LEU A 173 9.74 -3.43 -12.49
N ILE A 174 8.56 -4.01 -12.68
CA ILE A 174 7.30 -3.27 -12.65
C ILE A 174 6.97 -3.02 -11.18
N VAL A 175 6.72 -1.77 -10.81
CA VAL A 175 6.47 -1.36 -9.43
C VAL A 175 5.05 -0.83 -9.30
N THR A 176 4.27 -1.36 -8.38
CA THR A 176 2.94 -0.82 -8.02
C THR A 176 3.00 -0.04 -6.72
N ALA A 177 1.90 0.63 -6.38
CA ALA A 177 1.78 1.30 -5.09
C ALA A 177 1.84 0.33 -3.87
N LEU A 178 1.48 -0.95 -4.04
CA LEU A 178 1.63 -1.94 -2.97
C LEU A 178 3.09 -2.32 -2.74
N ASP A 179 3.89 -2.36 -3.81
CA ASP A 179 5.34 -2.57 -3.68
C ASP A 179 5.99 -1.42 -2.90
N GLY A 180 5.55 -0.20 -3.23
CA GLY A 180 5.85 1.02 -2.49
C GLY A 180 5.58 0.87 -0.99
N LEU A 181 4.38 0.40 -0.65
CA LEU A 181 3.92 0.25 0.72
C LEU A 181 4.69 -0.84 1.49
N PHE A 182 4.93 -2.00 0.87
CA PHE A 182 5.43 -3.19 1.57
C PHE A 182 6.95 -3.27 1.66
N TRP A 183 7.70 -2.82 0.64
CA TRP A 183 9.16 -2.98 0.61
C TRP A 183 9.93 -1.66 0.46
N LEU A 184 9.36 -0.66 -0.22
CA LEU A 184 10.12 0.55 -0.52
C LEU A 184 10.00 1.61 0.58
N GLY A 185 8.97 1.53 1.44
CA GLY A 185 8.70 2.51 2.48
C GLY A 185 8.04 3.78 1.93
N ILE A 186 7.21 3.63 0.90
CA ILE A 186 6.56 4.72 0.16
C ILE A 186 5.04 4.54 0.22
N GLN A 187 4.35 5.42 0.95
CA GLN A 187 2.88 5.43 0.98
C GLN A 187 2.25 6.12 -0.23
N ARG A 188 3.00 7.03 -0.90
CA ARG A 188 2.51 7.86 -2.01
C ARG A 188 3.43 7.73 -3.23
N ILE A 189 3.47 6.54 -3.82
CA ILE A 189 4.42 6.23 -4.90
C ILE A 189 4.39 7.22 -6.06
N ALA A 190 3.21 7.74 -6.42
CA ALA A 190 3.07 8.70 -7.51
C ALA A 190 3.90 9.98 -7.30
N ALA A 191 4.07 10.44 -6.06
CA ALA A 191 4.90 11.61 -5.75
C ALA A 191 6.39 11.31 -5.95
N ASP A 192 6.84 10.13 -5.55
CA ASP A 192 8.22 9.67 -5.77
C ASP A 192 8.51 9.44 -7.26
N VAL A 193 7.58 8.83 -8.00
CA VAL A 193 7.67 8.70 -9.47
C VAL A 193 7.76 10.06 -10.15
N GLN A 194 6.94 11.02 -9.73
CA GLN A 194 7.01 12.39 -10.28
C GLN A 194 8.37 13.03 -10.04
N ARG A 195 8.95 12.89 -8.84
CA ARG A 195 10.30 13.39 -8.55
C ARG A 195 11.37 12.74 -9.42
N LEU A 196 11.28 11.43 -9.64
CA LEU A 196 12.23 10.72 -10.52
C LEU A 196 12.11 11.17 -11.98
N ARG A 197 10.89 11.39 -12.48
CA ARG A 197 10.65 11.98 -13.81
C ARG A 197 11.27 13.37 -13.93
N GLN A 198 11.10 14.21 -12.91
CA GLN A 198 11.71 15.55 -12.87
C GLN A 198 13.25 15.48 -12.85
N SER A 199 13.84 14.39 -12.36
CA SER A 199 15.29 14.15 -12.43
C SER A 199 15.77 13.57 -13.77
N GLY A 200 14.88 13.45 -14.77
CA GLY A 200 15.21 12.99 -16.12
C GLY A 200 14.95 11.50 -16.39
N MET A 201 14.36 10.77 -15.44
CA MET A 201 14.08 9.34 -15.60
C MET A 201 12.80 9.12 -16.41
N THR A 202 12.89 8.42 -17.54
CA THR A 202 11.73 8.08 -18.39
C THR A 202 10.95 6.92 -17.77
N ILE A 203 10.00 7.23 -16.89
CA ILE A 203 9.14 6.23 -16.24
C ILE A 203 7.80 6.15 -16.97
N ILE A 204 7.45 4.98 -17.48
CA ILE A 204 6.16 4.68 -18.12
C ILE A 204 5.13 4.32 -17.03
N THR A 205 3.88 4.75 -17.23
CA THR A 205 2.75 4.30 -16.40
C THR A 205 1.81 3.48 -17.27
N ARG A 206 1.44 2.30 -16.78
CA ARG A 206 0.52 1.39 -17.43
C ARG A 206 -0.47 0.81 -16.42
N ASP A 207 -1.57 0.25 -16.93
CA ASP A 207 -2.54 -0.47 -16.13
C ASP A 207 -2.04 -1.90 -15.89
N VAL A 208 -2.08 -2.34 -14.63
CA VAL A 208 -1.66 -3.66 -14.19
C VAL A 208 -2.76 -4.25 -13.32
N GLU A 209 -3.15 -5.49 -13.60
CA GLU A 209 -4.11 -6.19 -12.76
C GLU A 209 -3.41 -6.72 -11.50
N VAL A 210 -4.00 -6.45 -10.33
CA VAL A 210 -3.44 -6.82 -9.04
C VAL A 210 -4.47 -7.59 -8.23
N SER A 211 -4.06 -8.74 -7.71
CA SER A 211 -4.81 -9.51 -6.72
C SER A 211 -4.11 -9.49 -5.36
N ASP A 212 -4.86 -9.48 -4.26
CA ASP A 212 -4.27 -9.70 -2.93
C ASP A 212 -5.16 -10.53 -2.02
N SER A 213 -4.53 -11.35 -1.17
CA SER A 213 -5.24 -12.19 -0.21
C SER A 213 -5.60 -11.48 1.11
N LEU A 214 -5.20 -10.20 1.31
CA LEU A 214 -5.60 -9.46 2.53
C LEU A 214 -7.09 -9.14 2.46
N THR A 215 -7.47 -8.61 1.31
CA THR A 215 -8.79 -8.05 1.02
C THR A 215 -9.57 -8.96 0.08
N GLY A 216 -8.91 -9.96 -0.53
CA GLY A 216 -9.57 -10.92 -1.42
C GLY A 216 -10.06 -10.29 -2.72
N THR A 217 -9.44 -9.19 -3.16
CA THR A 217 -9.89 -8.43 -4.34
C THR A 217 -8.89 -8.49 -5.47
N THR A 218 -9.41 -8.45 -6.70
CA THR A 218 -8.66 -8.20 -7.93
C THR A 218 -9.03 -6.81 -8.45
N ARG A 219 -8.05 -6.00 -8.84
CA ARG A 219 -8.25 -4.62 -9.29
C ARG A 219 -7.16 -4.16 -10.23
N VAL A 220 -7.52 -3.27 -11.15
CA VAL A 220 -6.54 -2.56 -11.99
C VAL A 220 -5.92 -1.41 -11.20
N VAL A 221 -4.59 -1.32 -11.21
CA VAL A 221 -3.81 -0.25 -10.60
C VAL A 221 -2.74 0.25 -11.55
N SER A 222 -2.16 1.40 -11.25
CA SER A 222 -0.99 1.89 -11.96
C SER A 222 0.25 1.06 -11.62
N GLY A 223 0.88 0.50 -12.65
CA GLY A 223 2.24 -0.02 -12.64
C GLY A 223 3.22 0.98 -13.25
N TYR A 224 4.43 1.02 -12.68
CA TYR A 224 5.52 1.89 -13.12
C TYR A 224 6.71 1.04 -13.55
N SER A 225 7.28 1.35 -14.71
CA SER A 225 8.54 0.76 -15.20
C SER A 225 9.35 1.83 -15.91
N LEU A 226 10.61 1.51 -16.20
CA LEU A 226 11.32 2.20 -17.29
C LEU A 226 10.76 1.81 -18.65
#